data_AF-A0A4U6KBH0-F1
#
_entry.id   AF-A0A4U6KBH0-F1
#
_cell.length_a   1.000
_cell.length_b   1.000
_cell.length_c   1.000
_cell.angle_alpha   90.00
_cell.angle_beta   90.00
_cell.angle_gamma   90.00
#
_symmetry.space_group_name_H-M   'P 1'
#
loop_
_entity.id
_entity.type
_entity.pdbx_description
1 polymer ?
#
loop_
_entity_poly.entity_id
_entity_poly.type
_entity_poly.pdbx_seq_one_letter_code
_entity_poly.pdbx_strand_id
1 'polypeptide(L)' 'EWAQMWRLIKGGMDRKQVAIIYDVGVSTLYKKFPVGGS' A
#
# COMPACT_ATOMS: atom_id res chain seq x y z
N GLU A 1 7.61 -2.60 8.56
CA GLU A 1 7.00 -3.09 7.29
C GLU A 1 6.22 -2.01 6.55
N TRP A 2 5.30 -1.28 7.20
CA TRP A 2 4.50 -0.20 6.56
C TRP A 2 5.29 0.81 5.71
N ALA A 3 6.46 1.25 6.18
CA ALA A 3 7.31 2.18 5.42
C ALA A 3 7.80 1.59 4.07
N GLN A 4 8.04 0.28 4.01
CA GLN A 4 8.43 -0.41 2.79
C GLN A 4 7.23 -0.53 1.83
N MET A 5 6.06 -0.91 2.35
CA MET A 5 4.81 -0.98 1.59
C MET A 5 4.49 0.38 0.95
N TRP A 6 4.65 1.48 1.69
CA TRP A 6 4.48 2.83 1.17
C TRP A 6 5.46 3.17 0.05
N ARG A 7 6.73 2.78 0.19
CA ARG A 7 7.75 2.98 -0.86
C ARG A 7 7.40 2.21 -2.13
N LEU A 8 6.93 0.96 -2.01
CA LEU A 8 6.48 0.16 -3.15
C LEU A 8 5.29 0.81 -3.86
N ILE A 9 4.28 1.23 -3.09
CA ILE A 9 3.09 1.91 -3.62
C ILE A 9 3.47 3.24 -4.29
N LYS A 10 4.35 4.04 -3.68
CA LYS A 10 4.87 5.29 -4.27
C LYS A 10 5.74 5.05 -5.50
N GLY A 11 6.43 3.91 -5.56
CA GLY A 11 7.17 3.44 -6.73
C GLY A 11 6.28 2.93 -7.87
N GLY A 12 4.95 2.98 -7.73
CA GLY A 12 3.99 2.58 -8.76
C GLY A 12 3.52 1.13 -8.67
N MET A 13 3.89 0.38 -7.63
CA MET A 13 3.38 -0.97 -7.42
C MET A 13 1.90 -0.94 -7.03
N ASP A 14 1.10 -1.86 -7.59
CA ASP A 14 -0.33 -1.94 -7.29
C ASP A 14 -0.58 -2.35 -5.83
N ARG A 15 -1.56 -1.68 -5.20
CA ARG A 15 -1.90 -1.92 -3.79
C ARG A 15 -2.40 -3.35 -3.54
N LYS A 16 -2.98 -4.04 -4.53
CA LYS A 16 -3.38 -5.45 -4.38
C LYS A 16 -2.16 -6.37 -4.36
N GLN A 17 -1.12 -6.08 -5.13
CA GLN A 17 0.12 -6.87 -5.08
C GLN A 17 0.82 -6.71 -3.74
N VAL A 18 0.91 -5.47 -3.24
CA VAL A 18 1.46 -5.19 -1.90
C VAL A 18 0.62 -5.87 -0.80
N ALA A 19 -0.71 -5.90 -0.94
CA ALA A 19 -1.59 -6.61 -0.02
C ALA A 19 -1.27 -8.12 0.04
N ILE A 20 -1.02 -8.76 -1.11
CA ILE A 20 -0.68 -10.19 -1.19
C ILE A 20 0.69 -10.46 -0.58
N ILE A 21 1.71 -9.67 -0.91
CA ILE A 21 3.09 -9.87 -0.45
C ILE A 21 3.20 -9.81 1.08
N TYR A 22 2.42 -8.93 1.71
CA TYR A 22 2.47 -8.69 3.15
C TYR A 22 1.28 -9.31 3.91
N ASP A 23 0.44 -10.10 3.23
CA ASP A 23 -0.79 -10.69 3.77
C ASP A 23 -1.68 -9.69 4.53
N VAL A 24 -1.88 -8.50 3.96
CA VAL A 24 -2.75 -7.47 4.54
C VAL A 24 -3.97 -7.20 3.67
N GLY A 25 -5.06 -6.75 4.29
CA GLY A 25 -6.22 -6.29 3.56
C GLY A 25 -5.92 -5.07 2.69
N VAL A 26 -6.37 -5.09 1.42
CA VAL A 26 -6.24 -3.94 0.51
C VAL A 26 -6.95 -2.69 1.07
N SER A 27 -8.07 -2.87 1.79
CA SER A 27 -8.77 -1.81 2.51
C SER A 27 -7.92 -1.17 3.60
N THR A 28 -7.08 -1.95 4.28
CA THR A 28 -6.10 -1.46 5.27
C THR A 28 -5.06 -0.58 4.60
N LEU A 29 -4.57 -0.97 3.41
CA LEU A 29 -3.65 -0.14 2.63
C LEU A 29 -4.32 1.18 2.21
N TYR A 30 -5.56 1.17 1.72
CA TYR A 30 -6.26 2.42 1.35
C TYR A 30 -6.47 3.36 2.54
N LYS A 31 -6.76 2.84 3.74
CA LYS A 31 -6.90 3.65 4.96
C LYS A 31 -5.56 4.24 5.43
N LYS A 32 -4.48 3.46 5.36
CA LYS A 32 -3.15 3.87 5.81
C LYS A 32 -2.47 4.81 4.82
N PHE A 33 -2.77 4.63 3.53
CA PHE A 33 -2.07 5.23 2.39
C PHE A 33 -3.07 5.77 1.35
N PRO A 34 -3.81 6.84 1.68
CA PRO A 34 -4.86 7.39 0.84
C PRO A 34 -4.31 7.88 -0.51
N VAL A 35 -5.16 7.86 -1.54
CA VAL A 35 -4.76 8.16 -2.95
C VAL A 35 -4.75 9.67 -3.27
N GLY A 36 -5.07 10.54 -2.31
CA GLY A 36 -5.28 11.97 -2.59
C GLY A 36 -4.81 12.94 -1.52
N GLY A 37 -3.78 12.61 -0.74
CA GLY A 37 -3.13 13.59 0.12
C GLY A 37 -2.08 14.37 -0.67
N SER A 38 -2.51 15.46 -1.32
CA SER A 38 -1.60 16.53 -1.77
C SER A 38 -0.91 17.19 -0.58
#